data_AF-A0A914EJH6-F1
#
_entry.id   AF-A0A914EJH6-F1
#
_cell.length_a   1.000
_cell.length_b   1.000
_cell.length_c   1.000
_cell.angle_alpha   90.00
_cell.angle_beta   90.00
_cell.angle_gamma   90.00
#
_symmetry.space_group_name_H-M   'P 1'
#
loop_
_entity.id
_entity.type
_entity.pdbx_description
1 polymer ?
#
loop_
_entity_poly.entity_id
_entity_poly.type
_entity_poly.pdbx_seq_one_letter_code
_entity_poly.pdbx_strand_id
1 'polypeptide(L)'
;MGAVYLSLQLILVFGLTVFLLNKYANLRKQHLVVLALTFIGWYFSFLIIFILPLDIAITFYRKCGFDQEVKHNESLYNNVSFEPFECEEPKGYISDNTLLSTWRVIYWLAQLLTWIVLPMMQSYSNAGDFTPTGKLKTAFYNNAAYYGTYGVIFVFLVFYAVGKGVSLSFEHLKILLISASNTWGLFILVVLLGYGLVEVPRQLWQMGNREYRINKAYFDIDKLSTDRNDAEEAVREVYFEAKDALNILQNQRGLARHKAQVIVSKFPSDFVDELNQSKRSGAEHRFTSNSVDSNIVSNDKYLISS
;
A
#
# COMPACT_ATOMS: atom_id res chain seq x y z
N MET A 1 22.50 28.43 -4.68
CA MET A 1 22.11 27.60 -5.85
C MET A 1 21.38 26.31 -5.45
N GLY A 2 21.68 25.70 -4.30
CA GLY A 2 21.03 24.44 -3.90
C GLY A 2 19.51 24.47 -3.72
N ALA A 3 18.91 25.58 -3.27
CA ALA A 3 17.44 25.71 -3.18
C ALA A 3 16.74 25.61 -4.56
N VAL A 4 17.38 26.11 -5.62
CA VAL A 4 16.88 26.01 -7.00
C VAL A 4 16.95 24.57 -7.47
N TYR A 5 18.07 23.89 -7.20
CA TYR A 5 18.25 22.48 -7.53
C TYR A 5 17.22 21.59 -6.83
N LEU A 6 17.01 21.78 -5.52
CA LEU A 6 15.97 21.07 -4.77
C LEU A 6 14.58 21.33 -5.37
N SER A 7 14.24 22.59 -5.64
CA SER A 7 12.94 22.95 -6.22
C SER A 7 12.70 22.29 -7.58
N LEU A 8 13.72 22.25 -8.44
CA LEU A 8 13.66 21.54 -9.72
C LEU A 8 13.44 20.04 -9.54
N GLN A 9 14.13 19.42 -8.58
CA GLN A 9 13.91 18.00 -8.25
C GLN A 9 12.49 17.74 -7.76
N LEU A 10 11.97 18.57 -6.85
CA LEU A 10 10.60 18.44 -6.35
C LEU A 10 9.57 18.54 -7.48
N ILE A 11 9.73 19.51 -8.39
CA ILE A 11 8.85 19.70 -9.54
C ILE A 11 8.93 18.51 -10.50
N LEU A 12 10.14 18.01 -10.78
CA LEU A 12 10.34 16.85 -11.65
C LEU A 12 9.67 15.60 -11.08
N VAL A 13 9.84 15.34 -9.78
CA VAL A 13 9.21 14.19 -9.10
C VAL A 13 7.69 14.37 -9.05
N PHE A 14 7.20 15.59 -8.86
CA PHE A 14 5.77 15.91 -8.95
C PHE A 14 5.22 15.60 -10.36
N GLY A 15 5.90 16.05 -11.42
CA GLY A 15 5.49 15.75 -12.79
C GLY A 15 5.48 14.26 -13.10
N LEU A 16 6.54 13.54 -12.67
CA LEU A 16 6.67 12.09 -12.84
C LEU A 16 5.54 11.33 -12.12
N THR A 17 5.24 11.70 -10.87
CA THR A 17 4.19 11.05 -10.08
C THR A 17 2.81 11.26 -10.68
N VAL A 18 2.47 12.49 -11.10
CA VAL A 18 1.21 12.77 -11.79
C VAL A 18 1.12 11.98 -13.11
N PHE A 19 2.20 11.93 -13.89
CA PHE A 19 2.25 11.17 -15.14
C PHE A 19 1.98 9.67 -14.91
N LEU A 20 2.68 9.05 -13.97
CA LEU A 20 2.51 7.64 -13.64
C LEU A 20 1.10 7.37 -13.09
N LEU A 21 0.60 8.25 -12.22
CA LEU A 21 -0.73 8.12 -11.65
C LEU A 21 -1.82 8.21 -12.72
N ASN A 22 -1.68 9.11 -13.69
CA ASN A 22 -2.59 9.18 -14.83
C ASN A 22 -2.53 7.90 -15.68
N LYS A 23 -1.33 7.38 -15.94
CA LYS A 23 -1.12 6.17 -16.74
C LYS A 23 -1.71 4.92 -16.10
N TYR A 24 -1.56 4.74 -14.79
CA TYR A 24 -1.94 3.50 -14.10
C TYR A 24 -3.29 3.55 -13.39
N ALA A 25 -3.70 4.69 -12.83
CA ALA A 25 -4.92 4.78 -12.03
C ALA A 25 -6.13 5.31 -12.80
N ASN A 26 -5.94 5.93 -13.97
CA ASN A 26 -6.99 6.62 -14.75
C ASN A 26 -7.79 7.62 -13.90
N LEU A 27 -7.30 8.85 -13.82
CA LEU A 27 -7.71 9.92 -12.90
C LEU A 27 -9.22 10.18 -12.81
N ARG A 28 -9.98 9.86 -13.86
CA ARG A 28 -11.41 10.18 -13.95
C ARG A 28 -12.33 9.14 -13.33
N LYS A 29 -11.86 7.90 -13.14
CA LYS A 29 -12.72 6.80 -12.67
C LYS A 29 -12.60 6.53 -11.17
N GLN A 30 -11.50 6.95 -10.55
CA GLN A 30 -11.16 6.58 -9.17
C GLN A 30 -11.62 7.62 -8.14
N HIS A 31 -11.88 7.14 -6.93
CA HIS A 31 -12.23 8.00 -5.80
C HIS A 31 -11.06 8.93 -5.44
N LEU A 32 -11.34 10.22 -5.24
CA LEU A 32 -10.31 11.26 -5.01
C LEU A 32 -9.39 10.94 -3.83
N VAL A 33 -9.91 10.30 -2.77
CA VAL A 33 -9.10 9.91 -1.59
C VAL A 33 -8.06 8.84 -1.94
N VAL A 34 -8.44 7.82 -2.73
CA VAL A 34 -7.49 6.79 -3.19
C VAL A 34 -6.37 7.46 -3.98
N LEU A 35 -6.75 8.36 -4.87
CA LEU A 35 -5.84 9.08 -5.74
C LEU A 35 -4.85 9.94 -4.95
N ALA A 36 -5.34 10.73 -3.99
CA ALA A 36 -4.51 11.58 -3.16
C ALA A 36 -3.53 10.77 -2.29
N LEU A 37 -3.99 9.68 -1.67
CA LEU A 37 -3.14 8.82 -0.85
C LEU A 37 -2.05 8.12 -1.65
N THR A 38 -2.41 7.63 -2.84
CA THR A 38 -1.46 7.00 -3.76
C THR A 38 -0.43 8.00 -4.26
N PHE A 39 -0.89 9.21 -4.62
CA PHE A 39 -0.03 10.31 -5.01
C PHE A 39 0.99 10.66 -3.92
N ILE A 40 0.52 10.87 -2.69
CA ILE A 40 1.38 11.17 -1.53
C ILE A 40 2.40 10.04 -1.34
N GLY A 41 1.96 8.78 -1.27
CA GLY A 41 2.85 7.64 -1.06
C GLY A 41 3.93 7.52 -2.13
N TRP A 42 3.56 7.66 -3.41
CA TRP A 42 4.52 7.58 -4.52
C TRP A 42 5.46 8.78 -4.57
N TYR A 43 4.94 9.98 -4.31
CA TYR A 43 5.74 11.20 -4.29
C TYR A 43 6.86 11.12 -3.26
N PHE A 44 6.55 10.77 -2.01
CA PHE A 44 7.60 10.64 -0.99
C PHE A 44 8.55 9.47 -1.24
N SER A 45 8.07 8.37 -1.81
CA SER A 45 8.94 7.24 -2.18
C SER A 45 9.94 7.62 -3.27
N PHE A 46 9.50 8.30 -4.33
CA PHE A 46 10.40 8.76 -5.40
C PHE A 46 11.29 9.91 -4.95
N LEU A 47 10.84 10.78 -4.05
CA LEU A 47 11.68 11.83 -3.47
C LEU A 47 12.92 11.27 -2.78
N ILE A 48 12.79 10.15 -2.05
CA ILE A 48 13.92 9.50 -1.36
C ILE A 48 15.04 9.14 -2.34
N ILE A 49 14.70 8.69 -3.56
CA ILE A 49 15.67 8.30 -4.59
C ILE A 49 16.58 9.48 -5.00
N PHE A 50 16.05 10.71 -4.99
CA PHE A 50 16.81 11.91 -5.36
C PHE A 50 17.46 12.60 -4.16
N ILE A 51 16.82 12.58 -2.99
CA ILE A 51 17.33 13.23 -1.77
C ILE A 51 18.49 12.45 -1.17
N LEU A 52 18.46 11.11 -1.21
CA LEU A 52 19.49 10.27 -0.58
C LEU A 52 20.89 10.46 -1.19
N PRO A 53 21.08 10.48 -2.54
CA PRO A 53 22.39 10.81 -3.13
C PRO A 53 22.88 12.21 -2.76
N LEU A 54 21.96 13.18 -2.65
CA LEU A 54 22.29 14.55 -2.26
C LEU A 54 22.76 14.64 -0.80
N ASP A 55 22.07 13.93 0.10
CA ASP A 55 22.43 13.82 1.51
C ASP A 55 23.83 13.20 1.68
N ILE A 56 24.10 12.11 0.94
CA ILE A 56 25.42 11.48 0.90
C ILE A 56 26.50 12.46 0.41
N ALA A 57 26.24 13.22 -0.67
CA ALA A 57 27.18 14.20 -1.19
C ALA A 57 27.47 15.33 -0.18
N ILE A 58 26.44 15.85 0.49
CA ILE A 58 26.57 16.86 1.55
C ILE A 58 27.38 16.31 2.73
N THR A 59 27.14 15.06 3.11
CA THR A 59 27.87 14.38 4.18
C THR A 59 29.36 14.23 3.85
N PHE A 60 29.69 13.82 2.61
CA PHE A 60 31.08 13.73 2.16
C PHE A 60 31.78 15.10 2.13
N TYR A 61 31.10 16.14 1.65
CA TYR A 61 31.63 17.50 1.66
C TYR A 61 31.97 17.97 3.08
N ARG A 62 31.10 17.72 4.05
CA ARG A 62 31.37 18.08 5.46
C ARG A 62 32.49 17.29 6.08
N LYS A 63 32.56 16.00 5.77
CA LYS A 63 33.66 15.15 6.21
C LYS A 63 34.99 15.66 5.65
N CYS A 64 35.02 16.09 4.39
CA CYS A 64 36.19 16.71 3.76
C CYS A 64 36.64 17.97 4.55
N GLY A 65 35.71 18.87 4.89
CA GLY A 65 36.02 20.05 5.70
C GLY A 65 36.56 19.71 7.09
N PHE A 66 35.96 18.73 7.77
CA PHE A 66 36.44 18.27 9.07
C PHE A 66 37.85 17.65 8.99
N ASP A 67 38.09 16.77 8.00
CA ASP A 67 39.40 16.13 7.79
C ASP A 67 40.47 17.18 7.42
N GLN A 68 40.09 18.28 6.79
CA GLN A 68 40.97 19.41 6.48
C GLN A 68 41.39 20.16 7.76
N GLU A 69 40.45 20.47 8.65
CA GLU A 69 40.75 21.11 9.94
C GLU A 69 41.66 20.23 10.82
N VAL A 70 41.40 18.93 10.87
CA VAL A 70 42.22 17.98 11.64
C VAL A 70 43.66 17.96 11.11
N LYS A 71 43.85 17.80 9.80
CA LYS A 71 45.19 17.78 9.19
C LYS A 71 45.93 19.10 9.33
N HIS A 72 45.21 20.23 9.31
CA HIS A 72 45.79 21.54 9.55
C HIS A 72 46.30 21.69 11.01
N ASN A 73 45.57 21.14 11.98
CA ASN A 73 46.01 21.17 13.38
C ASN A 73 47.19 20.21 13.63
N GLU A 74 47.21 19.05 12.97
CA GLU A 74 48.34 18.10 13.04
C GLU A 74 49.62 18.66 12.41
N SER A 75 49.51 19.34 11.28
CA SER A 75 50.66 19.97 10.61
C SER A 75 51.25 21.11 11.44
N LEU A 76 50.40 21.89 12.13
CA LEU A 76 50.81 22.91 13.09
C LEU A 76 51.57 22.33 14.28
N TYR A 77 51.13 21.18 14.81
CA TYR A 77 51.82 20.49 15.91
C TYR A 77 53.16 19.87 15.48
N ASN A 78 53.21 19.27 14.29
CA ASN A 78 54.40 18.60 13.76
C ASN A 78 55.38 19.54 13.03
N ASN A 79 55.07 20.84 12.93
CA ASN A 79 55.83 21.84 12.15
C ASN A 79 56.08 21.41 10.69
N VAL A 80 55.08 20.76 10.07
CA VAL A 80 55.13 20.35 8.67
C VAL A 80 54.32 21.33 7.83
N SER A 81 54.80 21.67 6.63
CA SER A 81 54.05 22.48 5.67
C SER A 81 52.73 21.80 5.27
N PHE A 82 51.60 22.46 5.53
CA PHE A 82 50.28 21.99 5.13
C PHE A 82 49.98 22.37 3.69
N GLU A 83 49.68 21.39 2.85
CA GLU A 83 49.07 21.65 1.55
C GLU A 83 47.55 21.58 1.68
N PRO A 84 46.82 22.70 1.49
CA PRO A 84 45.37 22.68 1.52
C PRO A 84 44.85 21.90 0.30
N PHE A 85 43.97 20.93 0.55
CA PHE A 85 43.17 20.30 -0.50
C PHE A 85 41.80 21.00 -0.57
N GLU A 86 41.25 21.08 -1.78
CA GLU A 86 39.99 21.79 -2.04
C GLU A 86 38.79 20.86 -1.84
N CYS A 87 37.85 21.27 -0.99
CA CYS A 87 36.56 20.60 -0.82
C CYS A 87 35.52 21.26 -1.74
N GLU A 88 35.15 20.60 -2.84
CA GLU A 88 34.15 21.13 -3.77
C GLU A 88 32.73 21.06 -3.19
N GLU A 89 32.04 22.20 -3.13
CA GLU A 89 30.65 22.25 -2.66
C GLU A 89 29.72 21.56 -3.67
N PRO A 90 28.84 20.63 -3.23
CA PRO A 90 27.90 20.00 -4.13
C PRO A 90 26.92 21.04 -4.68
N LYS A 91 26.64 21.00 -5.99
CA LYS A 91 25.74 21.95 -6.69
C LYS A 91 24.34 22.09 -6.05
N GLY A 92 23.92 21.09 -5.28
CA GLY A 92 22.65 21.03 -4.55
C GLY A 92 22.74 21.31 -3.05
N TYR A 93 23.80 21.94 -2.52
CA TYR A 93 23.99 22.11 -1.07
C TYR A 93 22.79 22.79 -0.39
N ILE A 94 22.30 22.17 0.69
CA ILE A 94 21.14 22.61 1.47
C ILE A 94 21.56 22.71 2.93
N SER A 95 20.95 23.63 3.67
CA SER A 95 21.19 23.81 5.10
C SER A 95 20.73 22.61 5.94
N ASP A 96 21.42 22.35 7.04
CA ASP A 96 21.13 21.28 8.00
C ASP A 96 19.68 21.22 8.45
N ASN A 97 19.15 22.38 8.83
CA ASN A 97 17.81 22.50 9.34
C ASN A 97 16.77 22.08 8.29
N THR A 98 17.02 22.41 7.03
CA THR A 98 16.12 22.07 5.92
C THR A 98 16.19 20.57 5.60
N LEU A 99 17.40 20.01 5.56
CA LEU A 99 17.62 18.58 5.31
C LEU A 99 16.99 17.72 6.42
N LEU A 100 17.24 18.07 7.69
CA LEU A 100 16.67 17.40 8.84
C LEU A 100 15.14 17.51 8.89
N SER A 101 14.60 18.70 8.60
CA SER A 101 13.15 18.91 8.53
C SER A 101 12.52 18.07 7.41
N THR A 102 13.16 18.03 6.24
CA THR A 102 12.69 17.24 5.09
C THR A 102 12.64 15.76 5.43
N TRP A 103 13.72 15.20 5.99
CA TRP A 103 13.75 13.80 6.43
C TRP A 103 12.72 13.51 7.53
N ARG A 104 12.52 14.44 8.46
CA ARG A 104 11.51 14.30 9.53
C ARG A 104 10.10 14.22 8.95
N VAL A 105 9.77 15.07 7.98
CA VAL A 105 8.47 15.03 7.29
C VAL A 105 8.30 13.71 6.54
N ILE A 106 9.28 13.31 5.74
CA ILE A 106 9.26 12.06 4.98
C ILE A 106 9.04 10.87 5.93
N TYR A 107 9.83 10.80 7.00
CA TYR A 107 9.79 9.72 7.98
C TYR A 107 8.43 9.60 8.66
N TRP A 108 7.94 10.67 9.29
CA TRP A 108 6.69 10.61 10.05
C TRP A 108 5.48 10.41 9.14
N LEU A 109 5.51 10.97 7.93
CA LEU A 109 4.45 10.76 6.97
C LEU A 109 4.45 9.31 6.46
N ALA A 110 5.61 8.73 6.16
CA ALA A 110 5.72 7.31 5.79
C ALA A 110 5.21 6.40 6.91
N GLN A 111 5.55 6.70 8.17
CA GLN A 111 5.07 5.96 9.33
C GLN A 111 3.54 6.05 9.47
N LEU A 112 2.97 7.24 9.32
CA LEU A 112 1.52 7.47 9.34
C LEU A 112 0.82 6.72 8.20
N LEU A 113 1.36 6.80 6.99
CA LEU A 113 0.79 6.14 5.82
C LEU A 113 0.78 4.63 5.99
N THR A 114 1.91 4.06 6.40
CA THR A 114 2.11 2.60 6.47
C THR A 114 1.25 1.97 7.55
N TRP A 115 1.21 2.56 8.74
CA TRP A 115 0.58 1.90 9.90
C TRP A 115 -0.87 2.31 10.13
N ILE A 116 -1.29 3.48 9.65
CA ILE A 116 -2.64 3.99 9.91
C ILE A 116 -3.41 4.09 8.60
N VAL A 117 -2.93 4.89 7.65
CA VAL A 117 -3.77 5.30 6.52
C VAL A 117 -4.01 4.17 5.52
N LEU A 118 -2.97 3.44 5.12
CA LEU A 118 -3.10 2.36 4.13
C LEU A 118 -3.93 1.17 4.66
N PRO A 119 -3.71 0.66 5.88
CA PRO A 119 -4.54 -0.43 6.44
C PRO A 119 -6.00 -0.02 6.64
N MET A 120 -6.24 1.23 7.07
CA MET A 120 -7.59 1.80 7.15
C MET A 120 -8.24 1.88 5.78
N MET A 121 -7.50 2.31 4.76
CA MET A 121 -8.02 2.41 3.40
C MET A 121 -8.36 1.04 2.79
N GLN A 122 -7.50 0.04 3.02
CA GLN A 122 -7.76 -1.34 2.61
C GLN A 122 -9.04 -1.88 3.27
N SER A 123 -9.19 -1.69 4.58
CA SER A 123 -10.39 -2.15 5.30
C SER A 123 -11.65 -1.37 4.93
N TYR A 124 -11.52 -0.08 4.59
CA TYR A 124 -12.64 0.74 4.09
C TYR A 124 -13.09 0.27 2.70
N SER A 125 -12.15 -0.09 1.83
CA SER A 125 -12.46 -0.63 0.51
C SER A 125 -13.16 -1.98 0.60
N ASN A 126 -12.75 -2.82 1.56
CA ASN A 126 -13.30 -4.14 1.79
C ASN A 126 -14.61 -4.13 2.59
N ALA A 127 -15.03 -2.98 3.15
CA ALA A 127 -16.27 -2.90 3.94
C ALA A 127 -17.52 -2.90 3.03
N GLY A 128 -18.44 -3.83 3.31
CA GLY A 128 -19.73 -4.00 2.62
C GLY A 128 -20.81 -2.97 2.99
N ASP A 129 -20.56 -2.08 3.96
CA ASP A 129 -21.55 -1.11 4.42
C ASP A 129 -22.03 -0.14 3.31
N PHE A 130 -23.32 0.21 3.33
CA PHE A 130 -23.90 1.12 2.32
C PHE A 130 -23.61 2.60 2.59
N THR A 131 -23.23 2.96 3.82
CA THR A 131 -22.93 4.35 4.22
C THR A 131 -21.44 4.56 4.43
N PRO A 132 -20.87 5.72 4.06
CA PRO A 132 -19.44 5.99 4.23
C PRO A 132 -19.02 5.99 5.70
N THR A 133 -19.90 6.42 6.61
CA THR A 133 -19.67 6.39 8.05
C THR A 133 -19.69 4.95 8.60
N GLY A 134 -20.57 4.09 8.08
CA GLY A 134 -20.57 2.66 8.39
C GLY A 134 -19.27 2.00 7.97
N LYS A 135 -18.85 2.21 6.72
CA LYS A 135 -17.57 1.70 6.20
C LYS A 135 -16.38 2.13 7.02
N LEU A 136 -16.31 3.41 7.44
CA LEU A 136 -15.22 3.90 8.27
C LEU A 136 -15.21 3.27 9.67
N LYS A 137 -16.39 3.07 10.27
CA LYS A 137 -16.52 2.41 11.58
C LYS A 137 -16.09 0.94 11.50
N THR A 138 -16.53 0.22 10.48
CA THR A 138 -16.15 -1.18 10.23
C THR A 138 -14.65 -1.29 9.95
N ALA A 139 -14.10 -0.39 9.14
CA ALA A 139 -12.67 -0.31 8.87
C ALA A 139 -11.85 -0.08 10.15
N PHE A 140 -12.30 0.85 11.00
CA PHE A 140 -11.65 1.11 12.29
C PHE A 140 -11.72 -0.11 13.21
N TYR A 141 -12.87 -0.76 13.31
CA TYR A 141 -13.04 -1.94 14.17
C TYR A 141 -12.14 -3.10 13.73
N ASN A 142 -12.09 -3.40 12.43
CA ASN A 142 -11.25 -4.47 11.90
C ASN A 142 -9.75 -4.21 12.15
N ASN A 143 -9.30 -2.97 11.91
CA ASN A 143 -7.92 -2.58 12.20
C ASN A 143 -7.63 -2.58 13.70
N ALA A 144 -8.56 -2.10 14.54
CA ALA A 144 -8.40 -2.06 15.98
C ALA A 144 -8.33 -3.48 16.57
N ALA A 145 -9.09 -4.43 16.04
CA ALA A 145 -8.98 -5.84 16.43
C ALA A 145 -7.59 -6.40 16.07
N TYR A 146 -7.14 -6.19 14.83
CA TYR A 146 -5.82 -6.64 14.38
C TYR A 146 -4.68 -6.02 15.20
N TYR A 147 -4.62 -4.69 15.30
CA TYR A 147 -3.61 -3.99 16.10
C TYR A 147 -3.74 -4.26 17.60
N GLY A 148 -4.94 -4.53 18.09
CA GLY A 148 -5.18 -4.94 19.47
C GLY A 148 -4.43 -6.23 19.81
N THR A 149 -4.45 -7.22 18.92
CA THR A 149 -3.69 -8.47 19.14
C THR A 149 -2.17 -8.23 19.23
N TYR A 150 -1.59 -7.42 18.33
CA TYR A 150 -0.18 -7.02 18.42
C TYR A 150 0.11 -6.20 19.69
N GLY A 151 -0.82 -5.33 20.08
CA GLY A 151 -0.73 -4.54 21.30
C GLY A 151 -0.63 -5.41 22.56
N VAL A 152 -1.40 -6.50 22.65
CA VAL A 152 -1.32 -7.43 23.79
C VAL A 152 0.06 -8.10 23.88
N ILE A 153 0.58 -8.60 22.76
CA ILE A 153 1.92 -9.21 22.70
C ILE A 153 2.98 -8.18 23.10
N PHE A 154 2.88 -6.96 22.59
CA PHE A 154 3.77 -5.86 22.91
C PHE A 154 3.77 -5.50 24.40
N VAL A 155 2.58 -5.41 25.01
CA VAL A 155 2.43 -5.16 26.45
C VAL A 155 3.08 -6.28 27.28
N PHE A 156 2.92 -7.55 26.89
CA PHE A 156 3.59 -8.66 27.56
C PHE A 156 5.12 -8.54 27.50
N LEU A 157 5.68 -8.17 26.35
CA LEU A 157 7.12 -7.92 26.19
C LEU A 157 7.61 -6.76 27.07
N VAL A 158 6.82 -5.69 27.16
CA VAL A 158 7.11 -4.54 28.02
C VAL A 158 7.11 -4.95 29.50
N PHE A 159 6.12 -5.72 29.96
CA PHE A 159 6.09 -6.25 31.33
C PHE A 159 7.30 -7.14 31.64
N TYR A 160 7.69 -8.01 30.70
CA TYR A 160 8.90 -8.83 30.83
C TYR A 160 10.16 -7.96 30.96
N ALA A 161 10.30 -6.89 30.16
CA ALA A 161 11.44 -5.98 30.23
C ALA A 161 11.50 -5.21 31.57
N VAL A 162 10.36 -4.78 32.10
CA VAL A 162 10.28 -4.15 33.44
C VAL A 162 10.70 -5.14 34.52
N GLY A 163 10.25 -6.39 34.43
CA GLY A 163 10.64 -7.44 35.38
C GLY A 163 12.15 -7.73 35.40
N LYS A 164 12.87 -7.36 34.34
CA LYS A 164 14.34 -7.42 34.24
C LYS A 164 15.05 -6.15 34.75
N GLY A 165 14.31 -5.17 35.27
CA GLY A 165 14.85 -3.94 35.85
C GLY A 165 15.03 -2.78 34.88
N VAL A 166 14.41 -2.82 33.68
CA VAL A 166 14.48 -1.71 32.71
C VAL A 166 13.51 -0.60 33.13
N SER A 167 14.01 0.63 33.29
CA SER A 167 13.18 1.81 33.56
C SER A 167 12.35 2.17 32.32
N LEU A 168 11.03 2.14 32.44
CA LEU A 168 10.13 2.58 31.38
C LEU A 168 9.96 4.10 31.41
N SER A 169 10.64 4.78 30.51
CA SER A 169 10.31 6.17 30.16
C SER A 169 9.52 6.19 28.84
N PHE A 170 8.72 7.24 28.65
CA PHE A 170 8.03 7.47 27.37
C PHE A 170 9.01 7.58 26.19
N GLU A 171 10.21 8.08 26.44
CA GLU A 171 11.29 8.17 25.47
C GLU A 171 11.80 6.78 25.06
N HIS A 172 12.04 5.88 26.02
CA HIS A 172 12.43 4.50 25.73
C HIS A 172 11.33 3.76 24.97
N LEU A 173 10.06 3.97 25.32
CA LEU A 173 8.93 3.36 24.61
C LEU A 173 8.85 3.83 23.16
N LYS A 174 9.02 5.14 22.93
CA LYS A 174 9.06 5.74 21.60
C LYS A 174 10.20 5.16 20.76
N ILE A 175 11.41 5.08 21.32
CA ILE A 175 12.57 4.52 20.63
C ILE A 175 12.32 3.04 20.29
N LEU A 176 11.75 2.28 21.23
CA LEU A 176 11.42 0.88 21.01
C LEU A 176 10.43 0.71 19.86
N LEU A 177 9.34 1.49 19.82
CA LEU A 177 8.36 1.45 18.72
C LEU A 177 8.98 1.82 17.36
N ILE A 178 9.81 2.86 17.33
CA ILE A 178 10.54 3.27 16.12
C ILE A 178 11.45 2.13 15.63
N SER A 179 12.22 1.52 16.55
CA SER A 179 13.11 0.42 16.23
C SER A 179 12.35 -0.82 15.75
N ALA A 180 11.23 -1.17 16.39
CA ALA A 180 10.40 -2.30 16.03
C ALA A 180 9.80 -2.13 14.62
N SER A 181 9.26 -0.94 14.31
CA SER A 181 8.77 -0.60 12.98
C SER A 181 9.85 -0.76 11.91
N ASN A 182 11.06 -0.27 12.18
CA ASN A 182 12.19 -0.40 11.26
C ASN A 182 12.62 -1.86 11.09
N THR A 183 12.66 -2.66 12.16
CA THR A 183 12.99 -4.09 12.07
C THR A 183 11.97 -4.87 11.25
N TRP A 184 10.68 -4.52 11.35
CA TRP A 184 9.64 -5.12 10.52
C TRP A 184 9.87 -4.82 9.04
N GLY A 185 10.15 -3.56 8.70
CA GLY A 185 10.48 -3.17 7.32
C GLY A 185 11.72 -3.88 6.78
N LEU A 186 12.78 -3.98 7.58
CA LEU A 186 14.01 -4.70 7.21
C LEU A 186 13.78 -6.19 7.05
N PHE A 187 12.98 -6.81 7.91
CA PHE A 187 12.63 -8.22 7.79
C PHE A 187 11.92 -8.50 6.45
N ILE A 188 10.90 -7.71 6.12
CA ILE A 188 10.19 -7.82 4.83
C ILE A 188 11.15 -7.59 3.66
N LEU A 189 12.02 -6.58 3.74
CA LEU A 189 13.02 -6.31 2.72
C LEU A 189 13.94 -7.51 2.49
N VAL A 190 14.48 -8.11 3.55
CA VAL A 190 15.38 -9.28 3.45
C VAL A 190 14.66 -10.47 2.79
N VAL A 191 13.42 -10.76 3.19
CA VAL A 191 12.64 -11.86 2.59
C VAL A 191 12.37 -11.59 1.11
N LEU A 192 11.91 -10.39 0.76
CA LEU A 192 11.58 -10.04 -0.63
C LEU A 192 12.83 -9.97 -1.52
N LEU A 193 13.93 -9.42 -1.00
CA LEU A 193 15.21 -9.38 -1.72
C LEU A 193 15.76 -10.78 -1.96
N GLY A 194 15.64 -11.67 -0.98
CA GLY A 194 16.04 -13.07 -1.13
C GLY A 194 15.33 -13.77 -2.28
N TYR A 195 14.00 -13.60 -2.39
CA TYR A 195 13.23 -14.11 -3.51
C TYR A 195 13.62 -13.44 -4.84
N GLY A 196 13.70 -12.10 -4.85
CA GLY A 196 14.03 -11.32 -6.04
C GLY A 196 15.40 -11.66 -6.64
N LEU A 197 16.40 -11.90 -5.80
CA LEU A 197 17.76 -12.23 -6.24
C LEU A 197 17.86 -13.56 -6.99
N VAL A 198 17.01 -14.54 -6.64
CA VAL A 198 17.03 -15.87 -7.25
C VAL A 198 16.07 -15.95 -8.42
N GLU A 199 14.84 -15.48 -8.23
CA GLU A 199 13.77 -15.69 -9.19
C GLU A 199 13.88 -14.76 -10.40
N VAL A 200 14.33 -13.50 -10.22
CA VAL A 200 14.43 -12.56 -11.35
C VAL A 200 15.45 -13.03 -12.40
N PRO A 201 16.70 -13.41 -12.06
CA PRO A 201 17.65 -13.92 -13.04
C PRO A 201 17.19 -15.22 -13.69
N ARG A 202 16.59 -16.13 -12.91
CA ARG A 202 16.02 -17.37 -13.43
C ARG A 202 14.93 -17.10 -14.45
N GLN A 203 14.02 -16.17 -14.15
CA GLN A 203 12.96 -15.77 -15.06
C GLN A 203 13.52 -15.16 -16.34
N LEU A 204 14.52 -14.27 -16.25
CA LEU A 204 15.18 -13.69 -17.43
C LEU A 204 15.87 -14.75 -18.30
N TRP A 205 16.55 -15.72 -17.68
CA TRP A 205 17.17 -16.85 -18.37
C TRP A 205 16.13 -17.71 -19.11
N GLN A 206 15.03 -18.05 -18.43
CA GLN A 206 13.93 -18.81 -19.00
C GLN A 206 13.19 -18.05 -20.11
N MET A 207 13.06 -16.72 -20.00
CA MET A 207 12.52 -15.87 -21.06
C MET A 207 13.40 -15.85 -22.33
N GLY A 208 14.69 -16.19 -22.22
CA GLY A 208 15.56 -16.38 -23.38
C GLY A 208 15.25 -17.65 -24.18
N ASN A 209 14.64 -18.67 -23.56
CA ASN A 209 14.33 -19.93 -24.23
C ASN A 209 12.94 -19.89 -24.89
N ARG A 210 12.92 -20.01 -26.23
CA ARG A 210 11.69 -19.98 -27.03
C ARG A 210 10.75 -21.14 -26.72
N GLU A 211 11.26 -22.36 -26.55
CA GLU A 211 10.44 -23.54 -26.30
C GLU A 211 9.76 -23.46 -24.92
N TYR A 212 10.53 -23.10 -23.90
CA TYR A 212 9.99 -22.87 -22.55
C TYR A 212 8.90 -21.80 -22.55
N ARG A 213 9.12 -20.69 -23.26
CA ARG A 213 8.14 -19.59 -23.36
C ARG A 213 6.84 -20.02 -24.03
N ILE A 214 6.91 -20.80 -25.09
CA ILE A 214 5.71 -21.27 -25.81
C ILE A 214 4.91 -22.22 -24.91
N ASN A 215 5.57 -23.20 -24.28
CA ASN A 215 4.90 -24.16 -23.39
C ASN A 215 4.28 -23.46 -22.18
N LYS A 216 5.00 -22.50 -21.58
CA LYS A 216 4.48 -21.68 -20.49
C LYS A 216 3.28 -20.84 -20.92
N ALA A 217 3.33 -20.22 -22.11
CA ALA A 217 2.19 -19.45 -22.61
C ALA A 217 0.95 -20.31 -22.84
N TYR A 218 1.09 -21.54 -23.36
CA TYR A 218 -0.03 -22.47 -23.48
C TYR A 218 -0.64 -22.82 -22.11
N PHE A 219 0.21 -23.10 -21.12
CA PHE A 219 -0.23 -23.36 -19.74
C PHE A 219 -0.91 -22.13 -19.11
N ASP A 220 -0.34 -20.94 -19.29
CA ASP A 220 -0.89 -19.70 -18.76
C ASP A 220 -2.24 -19.36 -19.42
N ILE A 221 -2.43 -19.65 -20.72
CA ILE A 221 -3.72 -19.50 -21.42
C ILE A 221 -4.76 -20.45 -20.85
N ASP A 222 -4.41 -21.72 -20.67
CA ASP A 222 -5.32 -22.73 -20.12
C ASP A 222 -5.75 -22.32 -18.70
N LYS A 223 -4.78 -22.03 -17.84
CA LYS A 223 -5.03 -21.55 -16.48
C LYS A 223 -5.88 -20.28 -16.46
N LEU A 224 -5.53 -19.27 -17.26
CA LEU A 224 -6.29 -18.02 -17.31
C LEU A 224 -7.71 -18.24 -17.82
N SER A 225 -7.92 -19.20 -18.72
CA SER A 225 -9.26 -19.56 -19.19
C SER A 225 -10.09 -20.22 -18.10
N THR A 226 -9.49 -21.11 -17.30
CA THR A 226 -10.12 -21.71 -16.11
C THR A 226 -10.44 -20.63 -15.07
N ASP A 227 -9.46 -19.83 -14.67
CA ASP A 227 -9.64 -18.75 -13.68
C ASP A 227 -10.72 -17.75 -14.13
N ARG A 228 -10.79 -17.46 -15.44
CA ARG A 228 -11.84 -16.61 -16.01
C ARG A 228 -13.22 -17.27 -15.92
N ASN A 229 -13.34 -18.54 -16.27
CA ASN A 229 -14.61 -19.25 -16.22
C ASN A 229 -15.13 -19.34 -14.77
N ASP A 230 -14.26 -19.65 -13.82
CA ASP A 230 -14.59 -19.72 -12.39
C ASP A 230 -15.06 -18.34 -11.87
N ALA A 231 -14.38 -17.26 -12.26
CA ALA A 231 -14.78 -15.90 -11.90
C ALA A 231 -16.13 -15.50 -12.55
N GLU A 232 -16.35 -15.84 -13.82
CA GLU A 232 -17.62 -15.59 -14.51
C GLU A 232 -18.78 -16.38 -13.86
N GLU A 233 -18.54 -17.62 -13.43
CA GLU A 233 -19.51 -18.44 -12.71
C GLU A 233 -19.84 -17.86 -11.34
N ALA A 234 -18.82 -17.47 -10.55
CA ALA A 234 -19.02 -16.85 -9.24
C ALA A 234 -19.85 -15.55 -9.34
N VAL A 235 -19.56 -14.69 -10.32
CA VAL A 235 -20.36 -13.45 -10.52
C VAL A 235 -21.80 -13.79 -10.91
N ARG A 236 -22.01 -14.82 -11.74
CA ARG A 236 -23.33 -15.27 -12.16
C ARG A 236 -24.14 -15.82 -10.98
N GLU A 237 -23.53 -16.62 -10.11
CA GLU A 237 -24.14 -17.16 -8.90
C GLU A 237 -24.62 -16.03 -7.97
N VAL A 238 -23.73 -15.08 -7.64
CA VAL A 238 -24.06 -13.95 -6.77
C VAL A 238 -25.14 -13.05 -7.39
N TYR A 239 -25.17 -12.88 -8.71
CA TYR A 239 -26.25 -12.14 -9.39
C TYR A 239 -27.62 -12.81 -9.20
N PHE A 240 -27.70 -14.13 -9.36
CA PHE A 240 -28.96 -14.85 -9.18
C PHE A 240 -29.41 -14.83 -7.73
N GLU A 241 -28.51 -15.03 -6.77
CA GLU A 241 -28.82 -14.91 -5.34
C GLU A 241 -29.35 -13.50 -4.99
N ALA A 242 -28.70 -12.45 -5.49
CA ALA A 242 -29.15 -11.07 -5.27
C ALA A 242 -30.53 -10.79 -5.88
N LYS A 243 -30.82 -11.38 -7.05
CA LYS A 243 -32.12 -11.25 -7.72
C LYS A 243 -33.22 -12.02 -7.00
N ASP A 244 -32.92 -13.22 -6.50
CA ASP A 244 -33.85 -14.02 -5.72
C ASP A 244 -34.17 -13.36 -4.37
N ALA A 245 -33.15 -12.81 -3.70
CA ALA A 245 -33.35 -12.00 -2.50
C ALA A 245 -34.27 -10.78 -2.77
N LEU A 246 -34.09 -10.09 -3.90
CA LEU A 246 -34.95 -8.98 -4.31
C LEU A 246 -36.41 -9.44 -4.57
N ASN A 247 -36.59 -10.62 -5.19
CA ASN A 247 -37.91 -11.19 -5.44
C ASN A 247 -38.63 -11.60 -4.15
N ILE A 248 -37.92 -12.21 -3.19
CA ILE A 248 -38.48 -12.55 -1.87
C ILE A 248 -38.94 -11.28 -1.13
N LEU A 249 -38.15 -10.20 -1.25
CA LEU A 249 -38.46 -8.89 -0.65
C LEU A 249 -39.49 -8.07 -1.45
N GLN A 250 -40.10 -8.64 -2.50
CA GLN A 250 -41.03 -7.91 -3.38
C GLN A 250 -42.26 -7.35 -2.65
N ASN A 251 -42.75 -8.04 -1.61
CA ASN A 251 -43.91 -7.61 -0.83
C ASN A 251 -43.55 -6.79 0.41
N GLN A 252 -42.26 -6.66 0.77
CA GLN A 252 -41.84 -5.86 1.90
C GLN A 252 -41.60 -4.39 1.50
N ARG A 253 -42.33 -3.47 2.13
CA ARG A 253 -42.02 -2.03 2.09
C ARG A 253 -40.99 -1.72 3.19
N GLY A 254 -39.70 -1.65 2.85
CA GLY A 254 -38.68 -1.40 3.86
C GLY A 254 -37.27 -1.14 3.33
N LEU A 255 -36.38 -0.74 4.25
CA LEU A 255 -34.95 -0.45 4.02
C LEU A 255 -34.19 -1.62 3.38
N ALA A 256 -34.58 -2.87 3.71
CA ALA A 256 -33.97 -4.09 3.18
C ALA A 256 -34.13 -4.22 1.65
N ARG A 257 -35.32 -3.88 1.12
CA ARG A 257 -35.56 -3.86 -0.33
C ARG A 257 -34.67 -2.83 -1.02
N HIS A 258 -34.55 -1.64 -0.44
CA HIS A 258 -33.67 -0.60 -1.00
C HIS A 258 -32.20 -1.07 -1.03
N LYS A 259 -31.71 -1.71 0.04
CA LYS A 259 -30.37 -2.30 0.07
C LYS A 259 -30.19 -3.37 -1.03
N ALA A 260 -31.14 -4.29 -1.19
CA ALA A 260 -31.12 -5.31 -2.24
C ALA A 260 -31.13 -4.70 -3.66
N GLN A 261 -31.92 -3.64 -3.87
CA GLN A 261 -31.91 -2.90 -5.15
C GLN A 261 -30.55 -2.27 -5.45
N VAL A 262 -29.89 -1.68 -4.44
CA VAL A 262 -28.55 -1.11 -4.59
C VAL A 262 -27.51 -2.18 -4.93
N ILE A 263 -27.64 -3.40 -4.39
CA ILE A 263 -26.75 -4.52 -4.71
C ILE A 263 -26.94 -4.91 -6.19
N VAL A 264 -28.17 -5.14 -6.63
CA VAL A 264 -28.48 -5.51 -8.02
C VAL A 264 -28.05 -4.42 -9.01
N SER A 265 -28.14 -3.14 -8.64
CA SER A 265 -27.72 -2.04 -9.52
C SER A 265 -26.21 -1.90 -9.69
N LYS A 266 -25.38 -2.59 -8.87
CA LYS A 266 -23.92 -2.57 -9.01
C LYS A 266 -23.40 -3.50 -10.11
N PHE A 267 -24.21 -4.45 -10.58
CA PHE A 267 -23.81 -5.33 -11.66
C PHE A 267 -23.76 -4.56 -12.99
N PRO A 268 -22.73 -4.79 -13.84
CA PRO A 268 -22.65 -4.15 -15.16
C PRO A 268 -23.89 -4.43 -16.01
N SER A 269 -24.42 -3.39 -16.68
CA SER A 269 -25.59 -3.52 -17.56
C SER A 269 -25.36 -4.56 -18.66
N ASP A 270 -24.17 -4.54 -19.26
CA ASP A 270 -23.80 -5.40 -20.39
C ASP A 270 -23.85 -6.89 -20.00
N PHE A 271 -23.38 -7.21 -18.79
CA PHE A 271 -23.43 -8.56 -18.24
C PHE A 271 -24.86 -9.03 -17.95
N VAL A 272 -25.69 -8.14 -17.39
CA VAL A 272 -27.10 -8.45 -17.11
C VAL A 272 -27.88 -8.70 -18.39
N ASP A 273 -27.62 -7.93 -19.44
CA ASP A 273 -28.25 -8.08 -20.74
C ASP A 273 -27.86 -9.41 -21.40
N GLU A 274 -26.59 -9.81 -21.32
CA GLU A 274 -26.10 -11.10 -21.82
C GLU A 274 -26.75 -12.29 -21.09
N LEU A 275 -26.86 -12.23 -19.77
CA LEU A 275 -27.56 -13.26 -18.98
C LEU A 275 -29.04 -13.36 -19.32
N ASN A 276 -29.72 -12.22 -19.50
CA ASN A 276 -31.13 -12.21 -19.87
C ASN A 276 -31.35 -12.72 -21.31
N GLN A 277 -30.42 -12.48 -22.22
CA GLN A 277 -30.43 -13.03 -23.58
C GLN A 277 -30.20 -14.55 -23.58
N SER A 278 -29.21 -15.03 -22.82
CA SER A 278 -28.92 -16.46 -22.62
C SER A 278 -30.11 -17.21 -21.99
N LYS A 279 -30.81 -16.58 -21.04
CA LYS A 279 -32.03 -17.13 -20.45
C LYS A 279 -33.20 -17.22 -21.45
N ARG A 280 -33.28 -16.30 -22.41
CA ARG A 280 -34.30 -16.31 -23.48
C ARG A 280 -34.01 -17.34 -24.58
N SER A 281 -32.74 -17.75 -24.77
CA SER A 281 -32.34 -18.75 -25.76
C SER A 281 -32.45 -20.21 -25.28
N GLY A 282 -32.91 -20.46 -24.05
CA GLY A 282 -33.36 -21.79 -23.61
C GLY A 282 -32.28 -22.73 -23.06
N ALA A 283 -31.13 -22.23 -22.62
CA ALA A 283 -30.14 -23.03 -21.89
C ALA A 283 -30.46 -23.06 -20.37
N GLU A 284 -31.38 -23.91 -19.94
CA GLU A 284 -31.63 -24.15 -18.50
C GLU A 284 -30.55 -25.05 -17.90
N HIS A 285 -29.74 -24.51 -16.99
CA HIS A 285 -29.36 -25.25 -15.79
C HIS A 285 -30.20 -24.70 -14.64
N ARG A 286 -31.22 -25.47 -14.21
CA ARG A 286 -31.98 -25.18 -13.00
C ARG A 286 -31.05 -25.37 -11.80
N PHE A 287 -30.51 -24.27 -11.28
CA PHE A 287 -29.97 -24.25 -9.93
C PHE A 287 -31.16 -24.37 -8.97
N THR A 288 -31.29 -25.52 -8.32
CA THR A 288 -32.22 -25.69 -7.21
C THR A 288 -31.73 -24.82 -6.06
N SER A 289 -32.34 -23.64 -5.92
CA SER A 289 -32.22 -22.78 -4.75
C SER A 289 -32.57 -23.61 -3.51
N ASN A 290 -31.56 -23.94 -2.70
CA ASN A 290 -31.81 -24.29 -1.31
C ASN A 290 -32.40 -23.04 -0.67
N SER A 291 -33.62 -23.16 -0.14
CA SER A 291 -34.40 -22.06 0.43
C SER A 291 -33.56 -21.24 1.41
N VAL A 292 -33.10 -20.06 0.97
CA VAL A 292 -32.42 -19.10 1.82
C VAL A 292 -33.47 -18.56 2.81
N ASP A 293 -33.25 -18.84 4.09
CA ASP A 293 -34.18 -18.53 5.17
C ASP A 293 -34.41 -17.01 5.27
N SER A 294 -35.67 -16.57 5.26
CA SER A 294 -36.05 -15.15 5.22
C SER A 294 -35.56 -14.34 6.44
N ASN A 295 -35.27 -15.03 7.55
CA ASN A 295 -34.70 -14.48 8.78
C ASN A 295 -33.18 -14.21 8.68
N ILE A 296 -32.47 -14.84 7.74
CA ILE A 296 -31.02 -14.65 7.53
C ILE A 296 -30.76 -13.39 6.69
N VAL A 297 -31.56 -13.19 5.64
CA VAL A 297 -31.46 -12.04 4.70
C VAL A 297 -31.84 -10.71 5.37
N SER A 298 -32.69 -10.75 6.40
CA SER A 298 -33.12 -9.56 7.15
C SER A 298 -32.16 -9.16 8.28
N ASN A 299 -31.10 -9.95 8.51
CA ASN A 299 -30.09 -9.66 9.52
C ASN A 299 -28.98 -8.77 8.93
N ASP A 300 -28.83 -7.55 9.47
CA ASP A 300 -27.86 -6.56 8.98
C ASP A 300 -26.42 -7.08 8.94
N LYS A 301 -26.05 -8.07 9.77
CA LYS A 301 -24.71 -8.67 9.77
C LYS A 301 -24.39 -9.49 8.52
N TYR A 302 -25.39 -10.11 7.88
CA TYR A 302 -25.18 -10.95 6.70
C TYR A 302 -24.96 -10.12 5.42
N LEU A 303 -25.53 -8.91 5.36
CA LEU A 303 -25.39 -8.02 4.21
C LEU A 303 -24.04 -7.26 4.19
N ILE A 304 -23.21 -7.38 5.23
CA ILE A 304 -21.95 -6.65 5.39
C ILE A 304 -20.73 -7.57 5.19
N SER A 305 -20.89 -8.90 5.25
CA SER A 305 -19.78 -9.87 5.24
C SER A 305 -19.63 -10.69 3.96
N SER A 306 -19.94 -10.13 2.79
CA SER A 306 -19.69 -10.75 1.49
C SER A 306 -18.86 -9.82 0.61
#